data_AF-A0A7S4B7U2-F1
#
_entry.id   AF-A0A7S4B7U2-F1
#
_cell.length_a   1.000
_cell.length_b   1.000
_cell.length_c   1.000
_cell.angle_alpha   90.00
_cell.angle_beta   90.00
_cell.angle_gamma   90.00
#
_symmetry.space_group_name_H-M   'P 1'
#
loop_
_entity.id
_entity.type
_entity.pdbx_description
1 polymer ?
#
loop_
_entity_poly.entity_id
_entity_poly.type
_entity_poly.pdbx_seq_one_letter_code
_entity_poly.pdbx_strand_id
1 'polypeptide(L)'
;RPKLKARGAQSSVAMAQNGPWRRLPFVMLAVAAAAAQAQSEAEGAECKANDTDVPKSDAAQVEAHSNCDDVNEKCAAWAASGECKANPGYMIVECASSCKTCHLRDHKVRCKRDPSLKPSLEEGKFEEMFLNATGPKWSQLKPTIHSKDPWLVVYDEFLSSAEAKALLEVSVGSAAGAKFSLFNHPVC
;
A
#
# COMPACT_ATOMS: atom_id res chain seq x y z
N ARG A 1 28.16 -33.60 -31.38
CA ARG A 1 29.09 -34.68 -30.96
C ARG A 1 30.42 -34.02 -30.63
N PRO A 2 31.22 -34.50 -29.66
CA PRO A 2 31.17 -35.79 -28.93
C PRO A 2 30.31 -35.67 -27.65
N LYS A 3 29.57 -36.63 -27.09
CA LYS A 3 29.72 -38.09 -26.84
C LYS A 3 30.89 -38.46 -25.95
N LEU A 4 30.59 -38.70 -24.67
CA LEU A 4 31.02 -39.89 -23.94
C LEU A 4 29.91 -40.28 -22.94
N LYS A 5 29.59 -41.57 -22.98
CA LYS A 5 28.54 -42.32 -22.31
C LYS A 5 29.24 -43.33 -21.40
N ALA A 6 28.71 -43.60 -20.22
CA ALA A 6 28.73 -44.92 -19.58
C ALA A 6 27.62 -44.90 -18.51
N ARG A 7 26.53 -45.70 -18.64
CA ARG A 7 26.40 -47.11 -18.25
C ARG A 7 26.64 -47.28 -16.74
N GLY A 8 25.76 -47.87 -15.94
CA GLY A 8 24.55 -48.64 -16.20
C GLY A 8 24.19 -49.44 -14.93
N ALA A 9 22.96 -49.96 -14.93
CA ALA A 9 22.57 -51.28 -14.39
C ALA A 9 22.76 -51.53 -12.88
N GLN A 10 21.67 -51.55 -12.10
CA GLN A 10 20.79 -52.70 -11.86
C GLN A 10 21.26 -53.62 -10.72
N SER A 11 20.30 -53.85 -9.84
CA SER A 11 20.01 -55.12 -9.16
C SER A 11 20.72 -55.46 -7.86
N SER A 12 19.87 -55.92 -6.94
CA SER A 12 20.05 -57.15 -6.18
C SER A 12 20.52 -57.03 -4.72
N VAL A 13 19.55 -57.31 -3.84
CA VAL A 13 19.60 -58.40 -2.84
C VAL A 13 20.35 -58.20 -1.51
N ALA A 14 19.70 -58.78 -0.49
CA ALA A 14 20.15 -59.18 0.85
C ALA A 14 20.32 -58.05 1.87
N MET A 15 19.43 -57.85 2.85
CA MET A 15 18.98 -58.78 3.92
C MET A 15 20.15 -59.54 4.56
N ALA A 16 20.83 -58.87 5.49
CA ALA A 16 21.59 -59.46 6.59
C ALA A 16 21.87 -58.32 7.60
N GLN A 17 21.86 -58.47 8.93
CA GLN A 17 21.61 -59.59 9.82
C GLN A 17 21.68 -59.00 11.24
N ASN A 18 20.83 -59.51 12.13
CA ASN A 18 21.11 -59.79 13.55
C ASN A 18 21.30 -58.62 14.55
N GLY A 19 20.33 -58.52 15.47
CA GLY A 19 20.54 -57.95 16.80
C GLY A 19 19.26 -58.06 17.66
N PRO A 20 19.33 -58.47 18.94
CA PRO A 20 18.47 -59.54 19.41
C PRO A 20 17.50 -59.14 20.55
N TRP A 21 16.70 -60.13 20.93
CA TRP A 21 16.03 -60.30 22.23
C TRP A 21 14.55 -59.89 22.34
N ARG A 22 13.75 -60.97 22.33
CA ARG A 22 12.66 -61.30 23.27
C ARG A 22 11.25 -60.86 22.89
N ARG A 23 10.57 -61.89 22.37
CA ARG A 23 9.12 -62.09 22.35
C ARG A 23 8.53 -62.01 23.76
N LEU A 24 7.45 -61.27 23.92
CA LEU A 24 6.35 -61.63 24.81
C LEU A 24 5.02 -61.37 24.07
N PRO A 25 4.09 -62.33 24.03
CA PRO A 25 2.79 -62.15 23.41
C PRO A 25 1.82 -61.61 24.46
N PHE A 26 1.40 -60.36 24.34
CA PHE A 26 0.23 -59.86 25.07
C PHE A 26 -0.94 -59.72 24.10
N VAL A 27 -1.78 -60.75 24.10
CA VAL A 27 -3.20 -60.62 23.76
C VAL A 27 -3.80 -59.69 24.83
N MET A 28 -4.47 -58.61 24.42
CA MET A 28 -5.76 -58.17 24.98
C MET A 28 -6.16 -56.77 24.47
N LEU A 29 -7.35 -56.75 23.86
CA LEU A 29 -8.43 -55.78 24.08
C LEU A 29 -8.32 -54.35 23.51
N ALA A 30 -9.30 -54.06 22.65
CA ALA A 30 -9.61 -52.76 22.09
C ALA A 30 -10.07 -51.73 23.14
N VAL A 31 -9.65 -50.47 22.97
CA VAL A 31 -10.38 -49.28 23.42
C VAL A 31 -10.21 -48.20 22.36
N ALA A 32 -11.33 -47.72 21.82
CA ALA A 32 -11.38 -46.55 20.95
C ALA A 32 -11.12 -45.29 21.76
N ALA A 33 -10.21 -44.44 21.28
CA ALA A 33 -10.13 -43.03 21.68
C ALA A 33 -9.84 -42.20 20.45
N ALA A 34 -10.84 -41.43 20.02
CA ALA A 34 -10.69 -40.37 19.05
C ALA A 34 -9.73 -39.32 19.61
N ALA A 35 -8.53 -39.23 19.02
CA ALA A 35 -7.64 -38.11 19.22
C ALA A 35 -7.75 -37.21 17.98
N ALA A 36 -8.52 -36.13 18.12
CA ALA A 36 -8.51 -35.00 17.22
C ALA A 36 -7.08 -34.44 17.13
N GLN A 37 -6.49 -34.46 15.94
CA GLN A 37 -5.26 -33.73 15.66
C GLN A 37 -5.65 -32.36 15.12
N ALA A 38 -5.62 -31.37 16.02
CA ALA A 38 -5.58 -29.96 15.65
C ALA A 38 -4.19 -29.68 15.07
N GLN A 39 -4.12 -29.37 13.77
CA GLN A 39 -2.92 -28.86 13.13
C GLN A 39 -3.00 -27.33 13.14
N SER A 40 -2.07 -26.72 13.86
CA SER A 40 -1.77 -25.30 13.80
C SER A 40 -0.85 -25.04 12.61
N GLU A 41 -1.35 -24.36 11.59
CA GLU A 41 -0.53 -23.74 10.55
C GLU A 41 -0.67 -22.23 10.71
N ALA A 42 0.32 -21.63 11.38
CA ALA A 42 0.60 -20.21 11.28
C ALA A 42 1.36 -20.01 9.97
N GLU A 43 0.62 -19.84 8.87
CA GLU A 43 1.19 -19.31 7.64
C GLU A 43 1.20 -17.79 7.73
N GLY A 44 2.41 -17.22 7.64
CA GLY A 44 2.60 -15.79 7.44
C GLY A 44 1.90 -15.38 6.15
N ALA A 45 1.08 -14.34 6.23
CA ALA A 45 0.44 -13.75 5.08
C ALA A 45 1.51 -13.15 4.17
N GLU A 46 1.80 -13.84 3.07
CA GLU A 46 2.47 -13.24 1.93
C GLU A 46 1.47 -12.31 1.25
N CYS A 47 1.73 -11.00 1.24
CA CYS A 47 0.96 -10.08 0.40
C CYS A 47 1.22 -10.37 -1.06
N LYS A 48 0.35 -11.22 -1.64
CA LYS A 48 0.13 -11.20 -3.07
C LYS A 48 -0.51 -9.85 -3.36
N ALA A 49 0.23 -8.96 -4.01
CA ALA A 49 -0.32 -7.79 -4.64
C ALA A 49 -1.28 -8.26 -5.75
N ASN A 50 -2.51 -8.60 -5.36
CA ASN A 50 -3.60 -8.65 -6.30
C ASN A 50 -4.06 -7.20 -6.45
N ASP A 51 -3.98 -6.68 -7.67
CA ASP A 51 -4.52 -5.38 -8.06
C ASP A 51 -6.06 -5.27 -7.89
N THR A 52 -6.69 -6.24 -7.21
CA THR A 52 -8.13 -6.32 -6.94
C THR A 52 -8.54 -5.66 -5.62
N ASP A 53 -7.59 -5.31 -4.75
CA ASP A 53 -7.88 -4.74 -3.42
C ASP A 53 -7.81 -3.20 -3.39
N VAL A 54 -7.56 -2.57 -4.54
CA VAL A 54 -7.83 -1.14 -4.69
C VAL A 54 -9.36 -1.00 -4.62
N PRO A 55 -9.93 -0.35 -3.57
CA PRO A 55 -11.35 -0.08 -3.55
C PRO A 55 -11.68 0.61 -4.86
N LYS A 56 -12.59 0.00 -5.62
CA LYS A 56 -13.06 0.45 -6.93
C LYS A 56 -13.68 1.84 -6.73
N SER A 57 -12.83 2.86 -6.65
CA SER A 57 -13.23 4.26 -6.70
C SER A 57 -14.08 4.39 -7.94
N ASP A 58 -15.26 4.96 -7.76
CA ASP A 58 -16.44 4.73 -8.59
C ASP A 58 -16.12 4.54 -10.07
N ALA A 59 -16.56 3.41 -10.62
CA ALA A 59 -16.30 2.97 -12.00
C ALA A 59 -16.73 3.97 -13.09
N ALA A 60 -17.37 5.08 -12.72
CA ALA A 60 -17.69 6.21 -13.59
C ALA A 60 -16.47 7.13 -13.88
N GLN A 61 -15.42 7.12 -13.05
CA GLN A 61 -14.26 8.00 -13.20
C GLN A 61 -13.09 7.35 -13.98
N VAL A 62 -13.08 6.01 -14.11
CA VAL A 62 -11.98 5.27 -14.76
C VAL A 62 -12.11 5.25 -16.29
N GLU A 63 -13.32 5.38 -16.83
CA GLU A 63 -13.59 5.42 -18.27
C GLU A 63 -13.16 6.75 -18.94
N ALA A 64 -12.93 7.81 -18.16
CA ALA A 64 -12.48 9.10 -18.69
C ALA A 64 -10.99 9.11 -19.09
N HIS A 65 -10.20 8.11 -18.67
CA HIS A 65 -8.77 8.00 -18.96
C HIS A 65 -8.45 7.14 -20.21
N SER A 66 -9.42 6.41 -20.74
CA SER A 66 -9.25 5.61 -21.95
C SER A 66 -9.54 6.39 -23.23
N ASN A 67 -10.39 7.41 -23.14
CA ASN A 67 -10.80 8.17 -24.33
C ASN A 67 -9.72 9.18 -24.73
N CYS A 68 -9.26 9.11 -25.98
CA CYS A 68 -8.30 10.06 -26.55
C CYS A 68 -9.02 11.16 -27.34
N ASP A 69 -9.92 11.84 -26.66
CA ASP A 69 -10.58 13.01 -27.22
C ASP A 69 -10.03 14.25 -26.54
N ASP A 70 -10.07 15.36 -27.27
CA ASP A 70 -9.81 16.67 -26.69
C ASP A 70 -11.02 17.09 -25.86
N VAL A 71 -10.78 17.47 -24.62
CA VAL A 71 -11.83 17.89 -23.68
C VAL A 71 -12.13 19.38 -23.83
N ASN A 72 -11.14 20.17 -24.26
CA ASN A 72 -11.28 21.61 -24.42
C ASN A 72 -11.38 22.02 -25.90
N GLU A 73 -12.32 22.91 -26.21
CA GLU A 73 -12.50 23.45 -27.57
C GLU A 73 -11.25 24.19 -28.09
N LYS A 74 -10.39 24.70 -27.19
CA LYS A 74 -9.18 25.43 -27.55
C LYS A 74 -7.95 24.53 -27.76
N CYS A 75 -8.08 23.21 -27.63
CA CYS A 75 -6.96 22.29 -27.78
C CYS A 75 -6.21 22.46 -29.10
N ALA A 76 -6.92 22.65 -30.21
CA ALA A 76 -6.32 22.89 -31.51
C ALA A 76 -5.49 24.19 -31.56
N ALA A 77 -6.01 25.28 -30.97
CA ALA A 77 -5.34 26.58 -30.93
C ALA A 77 -4.09 26.53 -30.04
N TRP A 78 -4.17 25.86 -28.88
CA TRP A 78 -3.05 25.67 -27.97
C TRP A 78 -1.97 24.76 -28.56
N ALA A 79 -2.37 23.66 -29.21
CA ALA A 79 -1.44 22.80 -29.92
C ALA A 79 -0.71 23.55 -31.05
N ALA A 80 -1.42 24.37 -31.83
CA ALA A 80 -0.82 25.23 -32.84
C ALA A 80 0.11 26.30 -32.26
N SER A 81 -0.17 26.77 -31.04
CA SER A 81 0.67 27.73 -30.31
C SER A 81 1.90 27.09 -29.64
N GLY A 82 2.05 25.76 -29.73
CA GLY A 82 3.21 25.04 -29.18
C GLY A 82 3.05 24.50 -27.76
N GLU A 83 1.85 24.55 -27.19
CA GLU A 83 1.57 24.11 -25.81
C GLU A 83 1.86 22.62 -25.59
N CYS A 84 1.81 21.79 -26.64
CA CYS A 84 2.19 20.38 -26.53
C CYS A 84 3.63 20.18 -26.00
N LYS A 85 4.52 21.15 -26.21
CA LYS A 85 5.91 21.14 -25.71
C LYS A 85 6.11 22.02 -24.49
N ALA A 86 5.45 23.18 -24.44
CA ALA A 86 5.57 24.11 -23.32
C ALA A 86 4.84 23.61 -22.06
N ASN A 87 3.71 22.92 -22.24
CA ASN A 87 2.88 22.39 -21.16
C ASN A 87 2.39 20.95 -21.47
N PRO A 88 3.31 19.97 -21.59
CA PRO A 88 2.97 18.61 -21.99
C PRO A 88 2.06 17.92 -20.97
N GLY A 89 2.22 18.19 -19.68
CA GLY A 89 1.43 17.55 -18.62
C GLY A 89 -0.06 17.83 -18.75
N TYR A 90 -0.43 19.10 -18.95
CA TYR A 90 -1.81 19.51 -19.16
C TYR A 90 -2.34 19.00 -20.50
N MET A 91 -1.58 19.18 -21.58
CA MET A 91 -2.02 18.80 -22.92
C MET A 91 -2.22 17.28 -23.08
N ILE A 92 -1.45 16.45 -22.37
CA ILE A 92 -1.66 14.99 -22.36
C ILE A 92 -3.00 14.61 -21.70
N VAL A 93 -3.45 15.37 -20.71
CA VAL A 93 -4.69 15.06 -19.97
C VAL A 93 -5.91 15.63 -20.69
N GLU A 94 -5.81 16.86 -21.20
CA GLU A 94 -6.95 17.64 -21.72
C GLU A 94 -7.02 17.69 -23.26
N CYS A 95 -5.90 17.54 -23.95
CA CYS A 95 -5.75 17.80 -25.39
C CYS A 95 -4.95 16.69 -26.09
N ALA A 96 -5.17 15.45 -25.68
CA ALA A 96 -4.34 14.32 -26.09
C ALA A 96 -4.44 14.02 -27.60
N SER A 97 -5.58 14.32 -28.22
CA SER A 97 -5.82 14.12 -29.65
C SER A 97 -5.07 15.18 -30.46
N SER A 98 -5.26 16.46 -30.11
CA SER A 98 -4.56 17.60 -30.72
C SER A 98 -3.03 17.46 -30.64
N CYS A 99 -2.50 16.98 -29.51
CA CYS A 99 -1.07 16.77 -29.33
C CYS A 99 -0.56 15.39 -29.77
N LYS A 100 -1.45 14.49 -30.24
CA LYS A 100 -1.12 13.12 -30.67
C LYS A 100 -0.44 12.29 -29.56
N THR A 101 -0.84 12.53 -28.31
CA THR A 101 -0.29 11.89 -27.11
C THR A 101 -1.26 10.88 -26.48
N CYS A 102 -2.19 10.32 -27.26
CA CYS A 102 -3.18 9.31 -26.79
C CYS A 102 -2.56 8.17 -25.96
N HIS A 103 -1.43 7.63 -26.43
CA HIS A 103 -0.73 6.54 -25.76
C HIS A 103 -0.20 6.92 -24.37
N LEU A 104 -0.03 8.22 -24.11
CA LEU A 104 0.34 8.75 -22.81
C LEU A 104 -0.88 8.97 -21.91
N ARG A 105 -2.12 8.66 -22.30
CA ARG A 105 -3.24 8.68 -21.34
C ARG A 105 -3.28 7.45 -20.45
N ASP A 106 -2.71 6.34 -20.92
CA ASP A 106 -2.53 5.14 -20.11
C ASP A 106 -1.49 5.39 -18.99
N HIS A 107 -1.95 5.32 -17.75
CA HIS A 107 -1.08 5.49 -16.58
C HIS A 107 0.03 4.43 -16.53
N LYS A 108 -0.17 3.24 -17.11
CA LYS A 108 0.87 2.20 -17.18
C LYS A 108 1.99 2.58 -18.13
N VAL A 109 1.70 3.39 -19.14
CA VAL A 109 2.70 3.91 -20.08
C VAL A 109 3.46 5.09 -19.46
N ARG A 110 2.74 6.02 -18.81
CA ARG A 110 3.33 7.19 -18.14
C ARG A 110 4.09 6.85 -16.87
N CYS A 111 3.47 6.09 -15.99
CA CYS A 111 3.94 5.78 -14.64
C CYS A 111 4.52 4.37 -14.63
N LYS A 112 5.59 4.16 -15.40
CA LYS A 112 6.37 2.93 -15.30
C LYS A 112 7.21 2.99 -14.03
N ARG A 113 6.76 2.28 -13.01
CA ARG A 113 7.60 2.02 -11.85
C ARG A 113 8.77 1.15 -12.30
N ASP A 114 10.00 1.59 -12.05
CA ASP A 114 11.18 0.77 -12.27
C ASP A 114 11.08 -0.46 -11.33
N PRO A 115 11.12 -1.70 -11.87
CA PRO A 115 11.01 -2.91 -11.07
C PRO A 115 12.10 -3.08 -10.01
N SER A 116 13.25 -2.42 -10.18
CA SER A 116 14.34 -2.44 -9.21
C SER A 116 14.12 -1.50 -8.02
N LEU A 117 13.16 -0.57 -8.12
CA LEU A 117 12.86 0.36 -7.04
C LEU A 117 12.05 -0.32 -5.94
N LYS A 118 12.69 -0.45 -4.79
CA LYS A 118 12.03 -0.85 -3.54
C LYS A 118 10.92 0.16 -3.19
N PRO A 119 9.79 -0.29 -2.63
CA PRO A 119 8.80 0.60 -2.04
C PRO A 119 9.45 1.58 -1.06
N SER A 120 8.98 2.83 -1.04
CA SER A 120 9.43 3.83 -0.05
C SER A 120 9.07 3.44 1.37
N LEU A 121 8.09 2.54 1.52
CA LEU A 121 7.65 2.01 2.78
C LEU A 121 7.35 0.52 2.59
N GLU A 122 8.02 -0.31 3.39
CA GLU A 122 7.81 -1.76 3.39
C GLU A 122 6.47 -2.11 4.06
N GLU A 123 6.00 -3.32 3.81
CA GLU A 123 4.77 -3.83 4.41
C GLU A 123 4.85 -3.81 5.94
N GLY A 124 3.75 -3.43 6.60
CA GLY A 124 3.70 -3.30 8.06
C GLY A 124 4.42 -2.08 8.64
N LYS A 125 5.20 -1.31 7.87
CA LYS A 125 5.83 -0.09 8.37
C LYS A 125 4.85 1.04 8.64
N PHE A 126 3.69 1.06 7.97
CA PHE A 126 2.58 1.92 8.36
C PHE A 126 2.04 1.56 9.74
N GLU A 127 1.80 0.28 10.02
CA GLU A 127 1.39 -0.19 11.35
C GLU A 127 2.41 0.24 12.41
N GLU A 128 3.71 0.03 12.16
CA GLU A 128 4.78 0.46 13.08
C GLU A 128 4.77 1.98 13.32
N MET A 129 4.56 2.76 12.25
CA MET A 129 4.45 4.22 12.35
C MET A 129 3.29 4.65 13.25
N PHE A 130 2.09 4.08 13.05
CA PHE A 130 0.93 4.41 13.87
C PHE A 130 1.10 3.94 15.32
N LEU A 131 1.63 2.72 15.54
CA LEU A 131 1.89 2.20 16.88
C LEU A 131 2.92 3.06 17.64
N ASN A 132 3.97 3.51 16.95
CA ASN A 132 4.96 4.43 17.52
C ASN A 132 4.35 5.81 17.84
N ALA A 133 3.45 6.31 16.98
CA ALA A 133 2.73 7.56 17.22
C ALA A 133 1.77 7.48 18.42
N THR A 134 1.25 6.28 18.72
CA THR A 134 0.41 6.02 19.90
C THR A 134 1.18 5.47 21.11
N GLY A 135 2.51 5.40 21.02
CA GLY A 135 3.35 4.80 22.05
C GLY A 135 3.54 5.66 23.30
N PRO A 136 4.25 5.14 24.33
CA PRO A 136 4.45 5.84 25.60
C PRO A 136 5.10 7.23 25.48
N LYS A 137 5.90 7.44 24.42
CA LYS A 137 6.55 8.71 24.08
C LYS A 137 5.56 9.87 23.91
N TRP A 138 4.31 9.57 23.57
CA TRP A 138 3.27 10.54 23.28
C TRP A 138 2.10 10.46 24.26
N SER A 139 2.29 9.82 25.42
CA SER A 139 1.26 9.66 26.46
C SER A 139 0.65 10.98 26.93
N GLN A 140 1.39 12.08 26.88
CA GLN A 140 0.91 13.43 27.21
C GLN A 140 -0.21 13.92 26.28
N LEU A 141 -0.25 13.44 25.04
CA LEU A 141 -1.26 13.81 24.04
C LEU A 141 -2.52 12.94 24.12
N LYS A 142 -2.53 11.93 25.00
CA LYS A 142 -3.59 10.92 25.17
C LYS A 142 -4.07 10.35 23.81
N PRO A 143 -3.19 9.62 23.08
CA PRO A 143 -3.58 8.96 21.84
C PRO A 143 -4.60 7.84 22.09
N THR A 144 -5.66 7.80 21.27
CA THR A 144 -6.70 6.76 21.26
C THR A 144 -6.86 6.22 19.84
N ILE A 145 -6.83 4.89 19.69
CA ILE A 145 -7.02 4.21 18.41
C ILE A 145 -8.49 3.82 18.29
N HIS A 146 -9.21 4.40 17.33
CA HIS A 146 -10.62 4.10 17.07
C HIS A 146 -10.85 3.05 16.00
N SER A 147 -9.93 2.94 15.03
CA SER A 147 -9.92 1.90 14.01
C SER A 147 -8.49 1.65 13.52
N LYS A 148 -8.20 0.41 13.11
CA LYS A 148 -6.95 0.01 12.46
C LYS A 148 -7.08 -0.15 10.95
N ASP A 149 -8.31 -0.24 10.47
CA ASP A 149 -8.62 -0.38 9.05
C ASP A 149 -9.92 0.40 8.73
N PRO A 150 -9.82 1.65 8.23
CA PRO A 150 -8.60 2.45 8.11
C PRO A 150 -8.06 2.90 9.47
N TRP A 151 -6.77 3.21 9.54
CA TRP A 151 -6.15 3.77 10.75
C TRP A 151 -6.78 5.12 11.13
N LEU A 152 -7.45 5.14 12.29
CA LEU A 152 -8.05 6.34 12.87
C LEU A 152 -7.54 6.51 14.30
N VAL A 153 -6.67 7.51 14.49
CA VAL A 153 -6.08 7.86 15.78
C VAL A 153 -6.53 9.27 16.16
N VAL A 154 -7.04 9.42 17.38
CA VAL A 154 -7.42 10.70 17.98
C VAL A 154 -6.46 11.02 19.12
N TYR A 155 -6.10 12.29 19.26
CA TYR A 155 -5.27 12.77 20.38
C TYR A 155 -6.13 13.73 21.19
N ASP A 156 -6.53 13.30 22.39
CA ASP A 156 -7.48 14.07 23.21
C ASP A 156 -6.84 15.35 23.78
N GLU A 157 -5.53 15.35 24.00
CA GLU A 157 -4.78 16.47 24.58
C GLU A 157 -3.75 17.02 23.58
N PHE A 158 -4.18 17.25 22.34
CA PHE A 158 -3.29 17.78 21.31
C PHE A 158 -2.90 19.25 21.56
N LEU A 159 -3.83 20.05 22.09
CA LEU A 159 -3.61 21.44 22.46
C LEU A 159 -3.95 21.64 23.92
N SER A 160 -3.13 22.39 24.65
CA SER A 160 -3.53 22.87 25.96
C SER A 160 -4.74 23.81 25.83
N SER A 161 -5.55 23.92 26.88
CA SER A 161 -6.71 24.82 26.88
C SER A 161 -6.32 26.28 26.61
N ALA A 162 -5.11 26.69 26.99
CA ALA A 162 -4.58 28.03 26.72
C ALA A 162 -4.25 28.23 25.24
N GLU A 163 -3.61 27.26 24.59
CA GLU A 163 -3.30 27.32 23.15
C GLU A 163 -4.58 27.25 22.30
N ALA A 164 -5.51 26.36 22.68
CA ALA A 164 -6.82 26.28 22.04
C ALA A 164 -7.57 27.61 22.14
N LYS A 165 -7.55 28.26 23.31
CA LYS A 165 -8.14 29.58 23.51
C LYS A 165 -7.46 30.66 22.66
N ALA A 166 -6.13 30.68 22.60
CA ALA A 166 -5.39 31.63 21.77
C ALA A 166 -5.72 31.48 20.27
N LEU A 167 -5.84 30.24 19.78
CA LEU A 167 -6.25 29.98 18.40
C LEU A 167 -7.68 30.44 18.14
N LEU A 168 -8.60 30.24 19.08
CA LEU A 168 -9.97 30.77 18.99
C LEU A 168 -10.00 32.30 19.00
N GLU A 169 -9.19 32.96 19.83
CA GLU A 169 -9.11 34.42 19.88
C GLU A 169 -8.60 35.03 18.56
N VAL A 170 -7.64 34.37 17.91
CA VAL A 170 -7.13 34.81 16.59
C VAL A 170 -8.12 34.50 15.46
N SER A 171 -8.73 33.32 15.46
CA SER A 171 -9.56 32.83 14.35
C SER A 171 -10.98 33.42 14.34
N VAL A 172 -11.60 33.52 15.51
CA VAL A 172 -12.95 34.08 15.64
C VAL A 172 -12.90 35.61 15.67
N GLY A 173 -11.68 36.18 15.80
CA GLY A 173 -11.45 37.59 16.05
C GLY A 173 -11.95 37.92 17.44
N SER A 174 -11.07 38.43 18.31
CA SER A 174 -11.51 38.98 19.58
C SER A 174 -12.71 39.89 19.34
N ALA A 175 -13.87 39.50 19.89
CA ALA A 175 -15.09 40.32 19.92
C ALA A 175 -14.87 41.67 20.65
N ALA A 176 -13.65 41.92 21.13
CA ALA A 176 -13.15 43.21 21.56
C ALA A 176 -12.10 43.76 20.56
N GLY A 177 -12.58 44.31 19.44
CA GLY A 177 -12.07 45.59 18.90
C GLY A 177 -10.62 45.72 18.40
N ALA A 178 -9.87 44.64 18.18
CA ALA A 178 -8.52 44.77 17.60
C ALA A 178 -8.57 44.62 16.06
N LYS A 179 -8.56 45.76 15.36
CA LYS A 179 -8.30 45.82 13.91
C LYS A 179 -6.88 45.31 13.64
N PHE A 180 -6.74 44.04 13.26
CA PHE A 180 -5.49 43.49 12.77
C PHE A 180 -5.28 43.99 11.33
N SER A 181 -4.61 45.14 11.19
CA SER A 181 -4.23 45.70 9.89
C SER A 181 -3.01 44.93 9.36
N LEU A 182 -3.26 43.88 8.56
CA LEU A 182 -2.22 43.10 7.87
C LEU A 182 -1.94 43.59 6.43
N PHE A 183 -2.49 44.73 6.03
CA PHE A 183 -2.19 45.33 4.72
C PHE A 183 -1.63 46.73 4.92
N ASN A 184 -0.35 46.80 5.29
CA ASN A 184 0.45 47.97 4.97
C ASN A 184 1.93 47.59 4.88
N HIS A 185 2.28 46.84 3.83
CA HIS A 185 3.62 46.95 3.27
C HIS A 185 3.57 47.94 2.11
N PRO A 186 4.33 49.05 2.17
CA PRO A 186 4.56 49.87 0.99
C PRO A 186 5.35 49.02 0.01
N VAL A 187 4.78 48.84 -1.18
CA VAL A 187 5.47 48.31 -2.34
C VAL A 187 6.59 49.31 -2.68
N CYS A 188 7.85 48.86 -2.61
CA CYS A 188 8.96 49.48 -3.32
C CYS A 188 9.15 48.73 -4.64
#